data_AF-A0A845B4C9-F1
#
_entry.id   AF-A0A845B4C9-F1
#
_cell.length_a   1.000
_cell.length_b   1.000
_cell.length_c   1.000
_cell.angle_alpha   90.00
_cell.angle_beta   90.00
_cell.angle_gamma   90.00
#
_symmetry.space_group_name_H-M   'P 1'
#
loop_
_entity.id
_entity.type
_entity.pdbx_description
1 polymer ?
#
loop_
_entity_poly.entity_id
_entity_poly.type
_entity_poly.pdbx_seq_one_letter_code
_entity_poly.pdbx_strand_id
1 'polypeptide(L)' 'MSKKAFALRLDPAVHAAIERLAAAELRSANAQIEMLLREALSARGIQIADAPKPRRGRPPGKEGANPNAA' A
#
# COMPACT_ATOMS: atom_id res chain seq x y z
N MET A 1 8.35 -1.91 3.07
CA MET A 1 8.03 -0.87 2.08
C MET A 1 7.41 0.31 2.79
N SER A 2 7.92 1.51 2.57
CA SER A 2 7.25 2.71 3.06
C SER A 2 6.11 3.07 2.10
N LYS A 3 4.89 3.21 2.62
CA LYS A 3 3.76 3.72 1.84
C LYS A 3 3.75 5.25 1.97
N LYS A 4 3.62 5.96 0.86
CA LYS A 4 3.47 7.41 0.87
C LYS A 4 2.00 7.76 1.08
N ALA A 5 1.66 8.32 2.24
CA ALA A 5 0.35 8.92 2.45
C ALA A 5 0.31 10.30 1.78
N PHE A 6 -0.73 10.56 1.00
CA PHE A 6 -0.96 11.86 0.37
C PHE A 6 -2.46 12.11 0.24
N ALA A 7 -2.89 13.37 0.33
CA ALA A 7 -4.27 13.74 0.09
C ALA A 7 -4.52 13.77 -1.43
N LEU A 8 -5.19 12.73 -1.93
CA LEU A 8 -5.56 12.63 -3.34
C LEU A 8 -6.91 13.36 -3.56
N ARG A 9 -6.94 14.29 -4.51
CA ARG A 9 -8.20 14.92 -4.96
C ARG A 9 -8.78 14.08 -6.09
N LEU A 10 -9.99 13.56 -5.90
CA LEU A 10 -10.75 12.82 -6.90
C LEU A 10 -12.15 13.39 -7.02
N ASP A 11 -12.74 13.21 -8.19
CA ASP A 11 -14.17 13.34 -8.35
C ASP A 11 -14.88 12.32 -7.43
N PRO A 12 -15.90 12.72 -6.65
CA PRO A 12 -16.61 11.80 -5.75
C PRO A 12 -17.24 10.59 -6.45
N ALA A 13 -17.74 10.75 -7.68
CA ALA A 13 -18.33 9.66 -8.45
C ALA A 13 -17.26 8.63 -8.88
N VAL A 14 -16.05 9.10 -9.21
CA VAL A 14 -14.91 8.23 -9.51
C VAL A 14 -14.51 7.44 -8.26
N HIS A 15 -14.41 8.11 -7.10
CA HIS A 15 -14.08 7.42 -5.85
C HIS A 15 -15.12 6.34 -5.51
N ALA A 16 -16.40 6.66 -5.62
CA ALA A 16 -17.48 5.70 -5.36
C ALA A 16 -17.45 4.49 -6.32
N ALA A 17 -17.07 4.69 -7.58
CA ALA A 17 -16.90 3.59 -8.53
C ALA A 17 -15.74 2.66 -8.14
N ILE A 18 -14.62 3.24 -7.70
CA ILE A 18 -13.46 2.49 -7.21
C ILE A 18 -13.82 1.70 -5.94
N GLU A 19 -14.57 2.28 -5.01
CA GLU A 19 -15.02 1.59 -3.80
C GLU A 19 -15.90 0.38 -4.10
N ARG A 20 -16.86 0.51 -5.04
CA ARG A 20 -17.71 -0.61 -5.47
C ARG A 20 -16.89 -1.72 -6.12
N LEU A 21 -15.93 -1.37 -6.98
CA LEU A 21 -15.04 -2.35 -7.61
C LEU A 21 -14.16 -3.05 -6.58
N ALA A 22 -13.56 -2.30 -5.65
CA ALA A 22 -12.75 -2.85 -4.58
C ALA A 22 -13.55 -3.84 -3.70
N ALA A 23 -14.80 -3.51 -3.37
CA ALA A 23 -15.69 -4.39 -2.61
C ALA A 23 -15.99 -5.70 -3.36
N ALA A 24 -16.25 -5.63 -4.67
CA ALA A 24 -16.49 -6.80 -5.50
C ALA A 24 -15.26 -7.74 -5.57
N GLU A 25 -14.06 -7.19 -5.49
CA GLU A 25 -12.80 -7.93 -5.60
C GLU A 25 -12.15 -8.24 -4.23
N LEU A 26 -12.86 -8.01 -3.13
CA LEU A 26 -12.39 -8.22 -1.75
C LEU A 26 -11.06 -7.50 -1.46
N ARG A 27 -10.90 -6.29 -2.01
CA ARG A 27 -9.74 -5.41 -1.82
C ARG A 27 -10.12 -4.17 -1.03
N SER A 28 -9.13 -3.55 -0.39
CA SER A 28 -9.31 -2.18 0.12
C SER A 28 -9.30 -1.19 -1.04
N ALA A 29 -9.99 -0.06 -0.89
CA ALA A 29 -10.01 1.00 -1.90
C ALA A 29 -8.59 1.46 -2.27
N ASN A 30 -7.69 1.58 -1.29
CA ASN A 30 -6.28 1.96 -1.54
C ASN A 30 -5.53 0.91 -2.36
N ALA A 31 -5.74 -0.39 -2.10
CA ALA A 31 -5.13 -1.46 -2.89
C ALA A 31 -5.67 -1.46 -4.33
N GLN A 32 -6.97 -1.18 -4.50
CA GLN A 32 -7.60 -1.04 -5.81
C GLN A 32 -7.02 0.15 -6.60
N ILE A 33 -6.90 1.32 -5.97
CA ILE A 33 -6.29 2.52 -6.57
C ILE A 33 -4.86 2.21 -7.03
N GLU A 34 -4.05 1.57 -6.19
CA GLU A 34 -2.67 1.23 -6.55
C GLU A 34 -2.61 0.28 -7.76
N MET A 35 -3.46 -0.73 -7.79
CA MET A 35 -3.54 -1.67 -8.91
C MET A 35 -3.91 -0.95 -10.21
N LEU A 36 -5.01 -0.17 -10.20
CA LEU A 36 -5.48 0.56 -11.38
C LEU A 36 -4.41 1.54 -11.92
N LEU A 37 -3.69 2.22 -11.02
CA LEU A 37 -2.60 3.10 -11.41
C LEU A 37 -1.43 2.34 -12.04
N ARG A 38 -1.07 1.17 -11.51
CA ARG A 38 -0.02 0.31 -12.09
C ARG A 38 -0.41 -0.17 -13.49
N GLU A 39 -1.65 -0.61 -13.67
CA GLU A 39 -2.17 -1.02 -14.99
C GLU A 39 -2.15 0.14 -15.98
N ALA A 40 -2.64 1.31 -15.59
CA ALA A 40 -2.65 2.50 -16.45
C ALA A 40 -1.24 2.98 -16.84
N LEU A 41 -0.27 2.88 -15.94
CA LEU A 41 1.14 3.19 -16.22
C LEU A 41 1.77 2.15 -17.16
N SER A 42 1.52 0.87 -16.92
CA SER A 42 2.00 -0.21 -17.78
C SER A 42 1.44 -0.11 -19.21
N ALA A 43 0.15 0.21 -19.35
CA ALA A 43 -0.49 0.46 -20.65
C ALA A 43 0.13 1.64 -21.43
N ARG A 44 0.84 2.54 -20.74
CA ARG A 44 1.60 3.66 -21.32
C ARG A 44 3.09 3.32 -21.51
N GLY A 45 3.49 2.08 -21.28
CA GLY A 45 4.88 1.62 -21.36
C GLY A 45 5.74 1.98 -20.15
N ILE A 46 5.16 2.50 -19.06
CA ILE A 46 5.90 2.90 -17.86
C ILE A 46 5.94 1.71 -16.89
N GLN A 47 7.11 1.08 -16.79
CA GLN A 47 7.34 -0.05 -15.88
C GLN A 47 7.66 0.45 -14.46
N ILE A 48 6.97 -0.10 -13.45
CA ILE A 48 7.26 0.16 -12.04
C ILE A 48 7.93 -1.08 -11.46
N ALA A 49 9.09 -0.90 -10.82
CA ALA A 49 9.78 -1.99 -10.14
C ALA A 49 8.89 -2.60 -9.05
N ASP A 50 8.89 -3.93 -8.96
CA ASP A 50 8.25 -4.62 -7.84
C ASP A 50 8.92 -4.20 -6.54
N ALA A 51 8.09 -3.82 -5.59
CA ALA A 51 8.63 -3.43 -4.31
C ALA A 51 9.12 -4.69 -3.56
N PRO A 52 10.20 -4.58 -2.75
CA PRO A 52 10.81 -5.73 -2.10
C PRO A 52 9.85 -6.39 -1.11
N LYS A 53 9.62 -7.70 -1.29
CA LYS A 53 8.75 -8.51 -0.42
C LYS A 53 9.17 -8.31 1.05
N PRO A 54 8.27 -7.92 1.96
CA PRO A 54 8.62 -7.77 3.35
C PRO A 54 9.20 -9.09 3.86
N ARG A 55 10.39 -9.02 4.50
CA ARG A 55 11.05 -10.20 5.06
C ARG A 55 10.08 -10.83 6.05
N ARG A 56 9.64 -12.06 5.77
CA ARG A 56 8.84 -12.84 6.70
C ARG A 56 9.73 -13.20 7.89
N GLY A 57 9.29 -12.85 9.09
CA GLY A 57 10.03 -13.12 10.31
C GLY A 57 9.55 -12.24 11.47
N ARG A 58 9.79 -12.71 12.70
CA ARG A 58 9.57 -11.96 13.93
C ARG A 58 10.35 -10.63 13.85
N PRO A 59 9.76 -9.48 14.21
CA PRO A 59 10.54 -8.25 14.37
C PRO A 59 11.70 -8.53 15.35
N PRO A 60 12.92 -8.01 15.10
CA PRO A 60 14.04 -8.22 16.03
C PRO A 60 13.61 -7.72 17.41
N GLY A 61 13.68 -8.60 18.41
CA GLY A 61 13.37 -8.24 19.79
C GLY A 61 14.30 -7.12 20.23
N LYS A 62 13.76 -6.07 20.84
CA LYS A 62 14.58 -5.12 21.59
C LYS A 62 15.06 -5.82 22.86
N GLU A 63 16.14 -6.59 22.75
CA GLU A 63 16.88 -7.09 23.91
C GLU A 63 17.96 -6.06 24.26
N GLY A 64 17.91 -5.51 25.48
CA GLY A 64 19.05 -4.78 26.06
C GLY A 64 18.83 -3.38 26.64
N ALA A 65 17.63 -3.01 27.09
CA ALA A 65 17.48 -1.82 27.94
C ALA A 65 16.80 -2.19 29.26
N ASN A 66 17.57 -2.77 30.19
CA ASN A 66 17.20 -2.80 31.60
C ASN A 66 17.83 -1.58 32.29
N PRO A 67 17.06 -0.55 32.67
CA PRO A 67 17.57 0.62 33.37
C PRO A 67 17.67 0.42 34.90
N ASN A 68 17.60 -0.81 35.42
CA ASN A 68 17.66 -1.06 36.86
C ASN A 68 18.65 -2.19 37.20
N ALA A 69 19.93 -1.86 37.17
CA ALA A 69 20.92 -2.53 37.99
C ALA A 69 21.24 -1.56 39.15
N ALA A 70 20.72 -1.90 40.32
CA ALA A 70 20.97 -1.22 41.59
C ALA A 70 22.45 -1.34 42.01
#